data_AF-A0AAV9CXE3-F1
#
_entry.id   AF-A0AAV9CXE3-F1
#
_cell.length_a   1.000
_cell.length_b   1.000
_cell.length_c   1.000
_cell.angle_alpha   90.00
_cell.angle_beta   90.00
_cell.angle_gamma   90.00
#
_symmetry.space_group_name_H-M   'P 1'
#
loop_
_entity.id
_entity.type
_entity.pdbx_description
1 polymer ?
#
loop_
_entity_poly.entity_id
_entity_poly.type
_entity_poly.pdbx_seq_one_letter_code
_entity_poly.pdbx_strand_id
1 'polypeptide(L)'
;MERRKQRMACRLFSKHPETMVDTCVQKVRELEIRARSCYADEIEMGSEEFVKMLILDGCFIIGLLLRCRSIAIRLRSLRSGRDHYQPTL
;
A
#
# COMPACT_ATOMS: atom_id res chain seq x y z
N MET A 1 -5.26 -7.84 -11.29
CA MET A 1 -4.60 -7.31 -10.08
C MET A 1 -3.73 -6.09 -10.39
N GLU A 2 -2.96 -6.12 -11.49
CA GLU A 2 -2.03 -5.05 -11.85
C GLU A 2 -2.65 -3.63 -11.98
N ARG A 3 -3.78 -3.50 -12.69
CA ARG A 3 -4.50 -2.21 -12.81
C ARG A 3 -4.94 -1.60 -11.47
N ARG A 4 -5.10 -2.39 -10.41
CA ARG A 4 -5.44 -1.88 -9.07
C ARG A 4 -4.21 -1.33 -8.35
N LYS A 5 -3.05 -1.96 -8.56
CA LYS A 5 -1.75 -1.48 -8.04
C LYS A 5 -1.41 -0.13 -8.68
N GLN A 6 -1.44 -0.05 -10.01
CA GLN A 6 -1.21 1.17 -10.77
C GLN A 6 -2.10 2.34 -10.33
N ARG A 7 -3.42 2.13 -10.23
CA ARG A 7 -4.34 3.19 -9.75
C ARG A 7 -4.04 3.66 -8.33
N MET A 8 -3.61 2.75 -7.45
CA MET A 8 -3.23 3.14 -6.09
C MET A 8 -1.93 3.94 -6.09
N ALA A 9 -0.92 3.48 -6.83
CA ALA A 9 0.34 4.18 -6.98
C ALA A 9 0.13 5.60 -7.52
N CYS A 10 -0.62 5.77 -8.62
CA CYS A 10 -0.99 7.09 -9.13
C CYS A 10 -1.66 7.94 -8.04
N ARG A 11 -2.65 7.40 -7.32
CA ARG A 11 -3.35 8.15 -6.27
C ARG A 11 -2.45 8.59 -5.10
N LEU A 12 -1.45 7.77 -4.76
CA LEU A 12 -0.47 8.12 -3.72
C LEU A 12 0.50 9.16 -4.25
N PHE A 13 1.14 8.92 -5.39
CA PHE A 13 2.14 9.82 -5.94
C PHE A 13 1.58 11.17 -6.39
N SER A 14 0.36 11.25 -6.92
CA SER A 14 -0.27 12.54 -7.28
C SER A 14 -0.49 13.47 -6.08
N LYS A 15 -0.37 12.97 -4.84
CA LYS A 15 -0.51 13.78 -3.62
C LYS A 15 0.82 14.20 -3.02
N HIS A 16 1.93 13.82 -3.64
CA HIS A 16 3.26 14.01 -3.11
C HIS A 16 4.17 14.70 -4.14
N PRO A 17 5.16 15.48 -3.67
CA PRO A 17 6.09 16.14 -4.56
C PRO A 17 6.99 15.11 -5.27
N GLU A 18 7.43 15.43 -6.49
CA GLU A 18 8.31 14.57 -7.30
C GLU A 18 9.58 14.16 -6.55
N THR A 19 10.16 15.08 -5.76
CA THR A 19 11.34 14.81 -4.91
C THR A 19 11.14 13.64 -3.94
N MET A 20 9.91 13.43 -3.47
CA MET A 20 9.57 12.33 -2.58
C MET A 20 9.43 11.01 -3.35
N VAL A 21 8.98 11.07 -4.61
CA VAL A 21 8.94 9.92 -5.52
C VAL A 21 10.37 9.46 -5.82
N ASP A 22 11.26 10.38 -6.16
CA ASP A 22 12.67 10.08 -6.42
C ASP A 22 13.36 9.47 -5.20
N THR A 23 13.13 10.06 -4.02
CA THR A 23 13.63 9.53 -2.76
C THR A 23 13.12 8.10 -2.53
N CYS A 24 11.84 7.84 -2.80
CA CYS A 24 11.26 6.50 -2.69
C CYS A 24 11.94 5.51 -3.66
N VAL A 25 12.15 5.91 -4.91
CA VAL A 25 12.83 5.09 -5.91
C VAL A 25 14.25 4.74 -5.45
N GLN A 26 15.01 5.73 -4.97
CA GLN A 26 16.37 5.50 -4.46
C GLN A 26 16.37 4.55 -3.27
N LYS A 27 15.46 4.75 -2.30
CA LYS A 27 15.35 3.85 -1.13
C LYS A 27 14.96 2.43 -1.49
N VAL A 28 14.06 2.23 -2.45
CA VAL A 28 13.71 0.87 -2.89
C VAL A 28 14.85 0.24 -3.68
N ARG A 29 15.60 1.02 -4.47
CA ARG A 29 16.80 0.55 -5.17
C ARG A 29 17.89 0.07 -4.20
N GLU A 30 18.13 0.80 -3.11
CA GLU A 30 19.04 0.36 -2.02
C GLU A 30 18.63 -1.01 -1.42
N LEU A 31 17.34 -1.35 -1.47
CA LEU A 31 16.79 -2.58 -0.93
C LEU A 31 16.71 -3.73 -1.95
N GLU A 32 16.98 -3.48 -3.24
CA GLU A 32 16.76 -4.43 -4.31
C GLU A 32 17.44 -5.79 -4.05
N ILE A 33 18.74 -5.79 -3.73
CA ILE A 33 19.51 -7.03 -3.54
C ILE A 33 18.89 -7.87 -2.42
N ARG A 34 18.54 -7.22 -1.30
CA ARG A 34 17.88 -7.88 -0.17
C ARG A 34 16.51 -8.40 -0.57
N ALA A 35 15.72 -7.60 -1.29
CA ALA A 35 14.40 -8.01 -1.75
C ALA A 35 14.48 -9.23 -2.68
N ARG A 36 15.42 -9.27 -3.63
CA ARG A 36 15.64 -10.43 -4.51
C ARG A 36 16.00 -11.69 -3.74
N SER A 37 16.86 -11.57 -2.72
CA SER A 37 17.24 -12.72 -1.88
C SER A 37 16.08 -13.31 -1.06
N CYS A 38 14.98 -12.57 -0.92
CA CYS A 38 13.77 -13.05 -0.25
C CYS A 38 12.83 -13.86 -1.16
N TYR A 39 13.07 -13.87 -2.48
CA TYR A 39 12.31 -14.71 -3.41
C TYR A 39 12.98 -16.08 -3.53
N ALA A 40 12.16 -17.13 -3.57
CA ALA A 40 12.66 -18.51 -3.67
C ALA A 40 13.29 -18.79 -5.05
N ASP A 41 12.70 -18.20 -6.09
CA ASP A 41 13.16 -18.31 -7.46
C ASP A 41 13.95 -17.06 -7.88
N GLU A 42 14.91 -17.27 -8.77
CA GLU A 42 15.67 -16.19 -9.36
C GLU A 42 14.78 -15.34 -10.28
N ILE A 43 14.81 -14.02 -10.09
CA ILE A 43 13.97 -13.10 -10.85
C ILE A 43 14.80 -12.56 -12.03
N GLU A 44 14.54 -13.07 -13.23
CA GLU A 44 15.20 -12.68 -14.50
C GLU A 44 14.81 -11.28 -15.01
N MET A 45 14.35 -10.40 -14.13
CA MET A 45 13.96 -9.03 -14.42
C MET A 45 15.15 -8.09 -14.19
N GLY A 46 15.33 -7.08 -15.06
CA GLY A 46 16.34 -6.04 -14.84
C GLY A 46 16.07 -5.21 -13.58
N SER A 47 17.12 -4.57 -13.05
CA SER A 47 17.03 -3.79 -11.81
C SER A 47 15.97 -2.69 -11.84
N GLU A 48 15.95 -1.90 -12.92
CA GLU A 48 14.95 -0.86 -13.18
C GLU A 48 13.51 -1.37 -13.05
N GLU A 49 13.21 -2.50 -13.68
CA GLU A 49 11.86 -3.05 -13.75
C GLU A 49 11.47 -3.73 -12.43
N PHE A 50 12.43 -4.37 -11.77
CA PHE A 50 12.23 -4.97 -10.46
C PHE A 50 11.93 -3.92 -9.39
N VAL A 51 12.68 -2.81 -9.38
CA VAL A 51 12.42 -1.68 -8.47
C VAL A 51 11.05 -1.07 -8.74
N LYS A 52 10.67 -0.88 -10.02
CA LYS A 52 9.32 -0.41 -10.38
C LYS A 52 8.24 -1.36 -9.87
N MET A 53 8.43 -2.67 -10.00
CA MET A 53 7.51 -3.69 -9.50
C MET A 53 7.39 -3.61 -7.96
N LEU A 54 8.50 -3.53 -7.22
CA LEU A 54 8.48 -3.39 -5.77
C LEU A 54 7.74 -2.14 -5.30
N ILE A 55 7.93 -1.00 -5.98
CA ILE A 55 7.25 0.26 -5.66
C ILE A 55 5.75 0.12 -5.88
N LEU A 56 5.32 -0.42 -7.04
CA LEU A 56 3.90 -0.62 -7.34
C LEU A 56 3.23 -1.51 -6.29
N ASP A 57 3.91 -2.58 -5.88
CA ASP A 57 3.43 -3.54 -4.88
C ASP A 57 3.36 -2.92 -3.49
N GLY A 58 4.40 -2.19 -3.08
CA GLY A 58 4.44 -1.44 -1.83
C GLY A 58 3.33 -0.39 -1.75
N CYS A 59 3.14 0.40 -2.81
CA CYS A 59 2.04 1.37 -2.90
C CYS A 59 0.67 0.70 -2.76
N PHE A 60 0.50 -0.48 -3.36
CA PHE A 60 -0.75 -1.23 -3.25
C PHE A 60 -1.02 -1.70 -1.81
N ILE A 61 0.00 -2.27 -1.14
CA ILE A 61 -0.09 -2.71 0.25
C ILE A 61 -0.41 -1.53 1.17
N ILE A 62 0.35 -0.44 1.09
CA ILE A 62 0.13 0.77 1.89
C ILE A 62 -1.29 1.32 1.65
N GLY A 63 -1.70 1.43 0.38
CA GLY A 63 -3.03 1.89 0.02
C GLY A 63 -4.16 0.96 0.50
N LEU A 64 -3.93 -0.35 0.58
CA LEU A 64 -4.85 -1.29 1.21
C LEU A 64 -4.94 -1.06 2.72
N LEU A 65 -3.80 -0.98 3.41
CA LEU A 65 -3.75 -0.77 4.86
C LEU A 65 -4.43 0.52 5.29
N LEU A 66 -4.18 1.62 4.57
CA LEU A 66 -4.83 2.91 4.83
C LEU A 66 -6.36 2.82 4.68
N ARG A 67 -6.84 2.12 3.64
CA ARG A 67 -8.29 1.90 3.45
C ARG A 67 -8.88 1.00 4.53
N CYS A 68 -8.20 -0.09 4.88
CA CYS A 68 -8.64 -1.01 5.94
C CYS A 68 -8.72 -0.30 7.29
N ARG A 69 -7.76 0.58 7.62
CA ARG A 69 -7.82 1.42 8.83
C ARG A 69 -9.05 2.32 8.83
N SER A 70 -9.36 2.99 7.71
CA SER A 70 -10.57 3.82 7.61
C SER A 70 -11.85 3.00 7.83
N ILE A 71 -11.93 1.79 7.27
CA ILE A 71 -13.08 0.88 7.47
C ILE A 71 -13.16 0.44 8.93
N ALA A 72 -12.04 0.02 9.53
CA ALA A 72 -11.99 -0.44 10.92
C ALA A 72 -12.45 0.66 11.89
N ILE A 73 -11.99 1.90 11.70
CA ILE A 73 -12.43 3.06 12.51
C ILE A 73 -13.93 3.30 12.35
N ARG A 74 -14.44 3.28 11.10
CA ARG A 74 -15.85 3.52 10.82
C ARG A 74 -16.77 2.40 11.32
N LEU A 75 -16.29 1.17 11.35
CA LEU A 75 -17.01 0.04 11.96
C LEU A 75 -17.03 0.13 13.48
N ARG A 76 -15.97 0.64 14.12
CA ARG A 76 -15.95 0.89 15.57
C ARG A 76 -16.98 1.94 15.96
N SER A 77 -17.09 3.05 15.21
CA SER A 77 -18.10 4.07 15.48
C SER A 77 -19.54 3.56 15.31
N LEU A 78 -19.78 2.62 14.38
CA LEU A 78 -21.10 2.00 14.18
C LEU A 78 -21.45 0.92 15.22
N ARG A 79 -20.46 0.36 15.92
CA ARG A 79 -20.68 -0.60 17.01
C ARG A 79 -21.01 0.11 18.33
N SER A 80 -20.35 1.22 18.65
CA SER A 80 -20.70 2.04 19.82
C SER A 80 -22.10 2.64 19.77
N GLY A 81 -22.71 2.78 18.59
CA GLY A 81 -24.06 3.33 18.46
C GLY A 81 -25.21 2.32 18.65
N ARG A 82 -24.94 1.03 18.90
CA ARG A 82 -25.97 -0.02 19.02
C ARG A 82 -26.23 -0.52 20.45
N ASP A 83 -25.56 0.04 21.45
CA ASP A 83 -25.69 -0.40 22.85
C ASP A 83 -26.77 0.37 23.65
N HIS A 84 -27.54 1.26 23.01
CA HIS A 84 -28.64 2.01 23.65
C HIS A 84 -30.00 1.76 23.00
N TYR A 85 -30.46 0.50 22.99
CA TYR A 85 -31.87 0.19 22.79
C TYR A 85 -32.39 -0.50 24.06
N GLN A 86 -32.95 0.28 24.98
CA GLN A 86 -33.83 -0.26 26.02
C GLN A 86 -35.24 -0.38 25.44
N PRO A 87 -35.87 -1.56 25.42
CA PRO A 87 -37.28 -1.67 25.11
C PRO A 87 -38.08 -1.11 26.28
N THR A 88 -38.78 -0.01 26.04
CA THR A 88 -39.82 0.49 26.95
C THR A 88 -40.99 -0.50 26.95
N LEU A 89 -41.29 -1.07 28.12
CA LEU A 89 -42.59 -1.68 28.42
C LEU A 89 -43.68 -0.60 28.41
#